data_AF-A0A8S4A443-F1
#
_entry.id   AF-A0A8S4A443-F1
#
_cell.length_a   1.000
_cell.length_b   1.000
_cell.length_c   1.000
_cell.angle_alpha   90.00
_cell.angle_beta   90.00
_cell.angle_gamma   90.00
#
_symmetry.space_group_name_H-M   'P 1'
#
loop_
_entity.id
_entity.type
_entity.pdbx_description
1 polymer ?
#
loop_
_entity_poly.entity_id
_entity_poly.type
_entity_poly.pdbx_seq_one_letter_code
_entity_poly.pdbx_strand_id
1 'polypeptide(L)'
;RIACVDPAVCQAVCKQNSCADIAFPTLMLELMPVGVRGLMLSVMMSALISSLTSIFNSSSTIFTIDIWRRVRKNATEVELMIVGRMCVLALVAVGIVWIPVLQSVTNLVNYTQGVTSFLAPPICAVYVLAIFWKRTNEKGAFWGLMIGLCVGLIRFGWEYSYKNYPCGEQYKDQKPDIISKIHYLHFGILLFVIVVAATVAISLLTAPIDDVHLERLTYWDRFSTKQRIDISEVEEEEKPVAKSVEDCEAYQDRGIYYIRFSMFLGSDTLSWYKTAFQWICGIEKMSKEHHMTDAEMRAIEEKHTSIYESMTGRWVLNINAILLVTVASFVIGFFA
;
A
#
# COMPACT_ATOMS: atom_id res chain seq x y z
N ARG A 1 33.32 17.13 5.22
CA ARG A 1 32.03 17.13 5.95
C ARG A 1 31.07 16.03 5.50
N ILE A 2 31.42 15.23 4.48
CA ILE A 2 30.49 14.30 3.81
C ILE A 2 30.72 12.85 4.27
N ALA A 3 31.91 12.54 4.80
CA ALA A 3 32.24 11.26 5.42
C ALA A 3 33.08 11.51 6.68
N CYS A 4 32.85 10.69 7.69
CA CYS A 4 33.57 10.67 8.95
C CYS A 4 33.71 9.21 9.37
N VAL A 5 34.90 8.85 9.86
CA VAL A 5 35.22 7.49 10.32
C VAL A 5 35.07 7.39 11.84
N ASP A 6 35.34 8.48 12.56
CA ASP A 6 35.24 8.56 14.01
C ASP A 6 33.84 9.03 14.46
N PRO A 7 33.12 8.25 15.29
CA PRO A 7 31.80 8.61 15.80
C PRO A 7 31.74 9.95 16.52
N ALA A 8 32.78 10.32 17.28
CA ALA A 8 32.81 11.59 18.03
C ALA A 8 32.89 12.79 17.06
N VAL A 9 33.66 12.65 15.99
CA VAL A 9 33.76 13.66 14.93
C VAL A 9 32.45 13.73 14.13
N CYS A 10 31.84 12.58 13.83
CA CYS A 10 30.52 12.51 13.18
C CYS A 10 29.46 13.24 14.01
N GLN A 11 29.43 13.01 15.33
CA GLN A 11 28.44 13.61 16.21
C GLN A 11 28.61 15.13 16.32
N ALA A 12 29.85 15.63 16.33
CA ALA A 12 30.13 17.07 16.34
C ALA A 12 29.71 17.77 15.03
N VAL A 13 29.88 17.11 13.87
CA VAL A 13 29.64 17.72 12.55
C VAL A 13 28.21 17.50 12.06
N CYS A 14 27.66 16.30 12.25
CA CYS A 14 26.41 15.84 11.66
C CYS A 14 25.28 15.64 12.69
N LYS A 15 25.55 15.89 13.99
CA LYS A 15 24.60 15.68 15.11
C LYS A 15 24.06 14.24 15.20
N GLN A 16 24.71 13.30 14.52
CA GLN A 16 24.37 11.89 14.44
C GLN A 16 25.66 11.07 14.27
N ASN A 17 25.58 9.77 14.50
CA ASN A 17 26.73 8.86 14.41
C ASN A 17 27.16 8.58 12.96
N SER A 18 26.45 9.13 11.96
CA SER A 18 26.76 9.04 10.53
C SER A 18 26.33 10.31 9.80
N CYS A 19 27.05 10.66 8.73
CA CYS A 19 26.69 11.76 7.83
C CYS A 19 26.07 11.27 6.51
N ALA A 20 25.80 9.96 6.37
CA ALA A 20 25.37 9.34 5.11
C ALA A 20 24.08 9.96 4.55
N ASP A 21 23.11 10.26 5.42
CA ASP A 21 21.78 10.74 5.00
C ASP A 21 21.83 12.18 4.42
N ILE A 22 22.82 12.98 4.81
CA ILE A 22 23.03 14.35 4.29
C ILE A 22 24.09 14.43 3.19
N ALA A 23 24.79 13.33 2.91
CA ALA A 23 25.93 13.32 2.00
C ALA A 23 25.55 13.78 0.59
N PHE A 24 24.48 13.19 0.05
CA PHE A 24 23.98 13.50 -1.29
C PHE A 24 23.57 14.97 -1.45
N PRO A 25 22.65 15.54 -0.64
CA PRO A 25 22.28 16.94 -0.78
C PRO A 25 23.45 17.89 -0.54
N THR A 26 24.36 17.61 0.41
CA THR A 26 25.56 18.44 0.60
C THR A 26 26.46 18.43 -0.63
N LEU A 27 26.68 17.27 -1.25
CA LEU A 27 27.48 17.14 -2.48
C LEU A 27 26.90 17.97 -3.62
N MET A 28 25.58 17.91 -3.82
CA MET A 28 24.91 18.69 -4.88
C MET A 28 25.03 20.21 -4.64
N LEU A 29 24.97 20.64 -3.38
CA LEU A 29 25.08 22.06 -3.03
C LEU A 29 26.51 22.61 -3.17
N GLU A 30 27.53 21.78 -2.91
CA GLU A 30 28.94 22.17 -2.92
C GLU A 30 29.60 22.05 -4.30
N LEU A 31 29.26 21.03 -5.10
CA LEU A 31 29.95 20.77 -6.38
C LEU A 31 29.28 21.39 -7.60
N MET A 32 27.97 21.69 -7.55
CA MET A 32 27.26 22.12 -8.75
C MET A 32 27.37 23.63 -9.00
N PRO A 33 27.51 24.05 -10.27
CA PRO A 33 27.54 25.45 -10.64
C PRO A 33 26.19 26.14 -10.39
N VAL A 34 26.25 27.47 -10.26
CA VAL A 34 25.07 28.33 -10.16
C VAL A 34 24.14 28.11 -11.37
N GLY A 35 22.83 28.07 -11.13
CA GLY A 35 21.83 27.64 -12.13
C GLY A 35 21.48 26.16 -12.02
N VAL A 36 22.43 25.25 -12.28
CA VAL A 36 22.18 23.79 -12.19
C VAL A 36 21.85 23.36 -10.76
N ARG A 37 22.47 23.99 -9.77
CA ARG A 37 22.13 23.79 -8.35
C ARG A 37 20.65 24.05 -8.06
N GLY A 38 20.07 25.13 -8.61
CA GLY A 38 18.65 25.46 -8.41
C GLY A 38 17.72 24.50 -9.14
N LEU A 39 18.13 24.05 -10.33
CA LEU A 39 17.40 23.03 -11.09
C LEU A 39 17.35 21.71 -10.33
N MET A 40 18.48 21.22 -9.83
CA MET A 40 18.53 19.96 -9.09
C MET A 40 17.71 19.99 -7.79
N LEU A 41 17.76 21.09 -7.02
CA LEU A 41 16.92 21.23 -5.83
C LEU A 41 15.42 21.20 -6.15
N SER A 42 15.03 21.86 -7.25
CA SER A 42 13.64 21.85 -7.72
C SER A 42 13.20 20.43 -8.12
N VAL A 43 14.04 19.70 -8.85
CA VAL A 43 13.77 18.31 -9.27
C VAL A 43 13.64 17.39 -8.04
N MET A 44 14.54 17.51 -7.06
CA MET A 44 14.46 16.72 -5.82
C MET A 44 13.17 16.99 -5.06
N MET A 45 12.81 18.26 -4.86
CA MET A 45 11.55 18.60 -4.18
C MET A 45 10.32 18.10 -4.93
N SER A 46 10.30 18.24 -6.25
CA SER A 46 9.22 17.72 -7.09
C SER A 46 9.09 16.20 -6.99
N ALA A 47 10.21 15.46 -7.06
CA ALA A 47 10.23 14.00 -6.94
C ALA A 47 9.74 13.53 -5.56
N LEU A 48 10.13 14.23 -4.49
CA LEU A 48 9.67 13.95 -3.13
C LEU A 48 8.15 14.18 -2.99
N ILE A 49 7.65 15.33 -3.45
CA ILE A 49 6.21 15.65 -3.40
C ILE A 49 5.40 14.63 -4.21
N SER A 50 5.88 14.22 -5.38
CA SER A 50 5.22 13.21 -6.22
C SER A 50 5.10 11.86 -5.52
N SER A 51 6.20 11.38 -4.92
CA SER A 51 6.23 10.11 -4.19
C SER A 51 5.31 10.14 -2.96
N LEU A 52 5.36 11.23 -2.17
CA LEU A 52 4.48 11.41 -1.01
C LEU A 52 3.00 11.45 -1.42
N THR A 53 2.68 12.16 -2.50
CA THR A 53 1.30 12.23 -3.02
C THR A 53 0.79 10.85 -3.43
N SER A 54 1.62 10.03 -4.08
CA SER A 54 1.26 8.66 -4.47
C SER A 54 1.01 7.75 -3.26
N ILE A 55 1.88 7.82 -2.25
CA ILE A 55 1.76 7.03 -1.00
C ILE A 55 0.49 7.42 -0.24
N PHE A 56 0.22 8.71 -0.07
CA PHE A 56 -0.97 9.17 0.64
C PHE A 56 -2.26 8.85 -0.12
N ASN A 57 -2.26 8.97 -1.45
CA ASN A 57 -3.44 8.64 -2.25
C ASN A 57 -3.77 7.14 -2.18
N SER A 58 -2.77 6.28 -2.38
CA SER A 58 -2.97 4.82 -2.28
C SER A 58 -3.40 4.38 -0.88
N SER A 59 -2.78 4.93 0.17
CA SER A 59 -3.16 4.61 1.57
C SER A 59 -4.58 5.07 1.90
N SER A 60 -4.98 6.25 1.40
CA SER A 60 -6.34 6.76 1.53
C SER A 60 -7.35 5.83 0.85
N THR A 61 -7.06 5.37 -0.36
CA THR A 61 -7.93 4.43 -1.10
C THR A 61 -8.08 3.11 -0.37
N ILE A 62 -6.99 2.54 0.14
CA ILE A 62 -7.03 1.31 0.96
C ILE A 62 -7.91 1.53 2.18
N PHE A 63 -7.74 2.66 2.89
CA PHE A 63 -8.57 2.97 4.05
C PHE A 63 -10.05 3.14 3.70
N THR A 64 -10.39 3.85 2.62
CA THR A 64 -11.78 4.12 2.27
C THR A 64 -12.50 2.91 1.68
N ILE A 65 -11.84 2.16 0.81
CA ILE A 65 -12.46 1.01 0.14
C ILE A 65 -12.43 -0.22 1.04
N ASP A 66 -11.28 -0.54 1.66
CA ASP A 66 -11.12 -1.81 2.39
C ASP A 66 -11.65 -1.74 3.83
N ILE A 67 -11.57 -0.57 4.47
CA ILE A 67 -11.99 -0.39 5.88
C ILE A 67 -13.34 0.32 5.94
N TRP A 68 -13.45 1.54 5.38
CA TRP A 68 -14.65 2.36 5.57
C TRP A 68 -15.90 1.75 4.95
N ARG A 69 -15.81 1.17 3.74
CA ARG A 69 -16.95 0.51 3.08
C ARG A 69 -17.42 -0.74 3.84
N ARG A 70 -16.52 -1.46 4.54
CA ARG A 70 -16.91 -2.60 5.39
C ARG A 70 -17.64 -2.15 6.65
N VAL A 71 -17.20 -1.05 7.26
CA VAL A 71 -17.83 -0.48 8.47
C VAL A 71 -19.19 0.16 8.11
N ARG A 72 -19.24 0.92 7.01
CA ARG A 72 -20.44 1.59 6.51
C ARG A 72 -20.80 1.07 5.11
N LYS A 73 -21.62 0.01 5.10
CA LYS A 73 -22.05 -0.70 3.87
C LYS A 73 -22.76 0.19 2.83
N ASN A 74 -23.46 1.23 3.28
CA ASN A 74 -24.16 2.19 2.43
C ASN A 74 -23.47 3.57 2.43
N ALA A 75 -22.13 3.61 2.29
CA ALA A 75 -21.41 4.86 2.16
C ALA A 75 -21.67 5.50 0.78
N THR A 76 -21.89 6.81 0.75
CA THR A 76 -22.05 7.55 -0.52
C THR A 76 -20.68 7.85 -1.13
N GLU A 77 -20.61 8.02 -2.45
CA GLU A 77 -19.36 8.35 -3.16
C GLU A 77 -18.73 9.68 -2.66
N VAL A 78 -19.57 10.67 -2.36
CA VAL A 78 -19.13 11.96 -1.80
C VAL A 78 -18.54 11.78 -0.40
N GLU A 79 -19.15 10.93 0.43
CA GLU A 79 -18.62 10.60 1.74
C GLU A 79 -17.26 9.91 1.64
N LEU A 80 -17.11 8.96 0.71
CA LEU A 80 -15.86 8.24 0.47
C LEU A 80 -14.71 9.19 0.12
N MET A 81 -14.98 10.20 -0.72
CA MET A 81 -14.02 11.23 -1.08
C MET A 81 -13.62 12.11 0.11
N ILE A 82 -14.58 12.52 0.94
CA ILE A 82 -14.32 13.34 2.14
C ILE A 82 -13.48 12.56 3.14
N VAL A 83 -13.86 11.31 3.44
CA VAL A 83 -13.13 10.42 4.35
C VAL A 83 -11.71 10.18 3.85
N GLY A 84 -11.53 9.99 2.54
CA GLY A 84 -10.19 9.82 1.96
C GLY A 84 -9.29 11.04 2.20
N ARG A 85 -9.80 12.25 1.95
CA ARG A 85 -9.04 13.49 2.22
C ARG A 85 -8.72 13.66 3.70
N MET A 86 -9.66 13.33 4.59
CA MET A 86 -9.41 13.35 6.04
C MET A 86 -8.36 12.31 6.45
N CYS A 87 -8.34 11.14 5.82
CA CYS A 87 -7.32 10.12 6.03
C CYS A 87 -5.93 10.66 5.65
N VAL A 88 -5.80 11.34 4.50
CA VAL A 88 -4.52 11.97 4.09
C VAL A 88 -4.04 12.97 5.15
N LEU A 89 -4.91 13.85 5.65
CA LEU A 89 -4.55 14.82 6.70
C LEU A 89 -4.11 14.12 7.98
N ALA A 90 -4.79 13.05 8.38
CA ALA A 90 -4.42 12.26 9.54
C ALA A 90 -3.05 11.58 9.37
N LEU A 91 -2.77 10.99 8.20
CA LEU A 91 -1.48 10.37 7.88
C LEU A 91 -0.34 11.38 7.90
N VAL A 92 -0.55 12.60 7.39
CA VAL A 92 0.43 13.69 7.47
C VAL A 92 0.71 14.06 8.93
N ALA A 93 -0.32 14.19 9.76
CA ALA A 93 -0.16 14.52 11.18
C ALA A 93 0.64 13.43 11.92
N VAL A 94 0.32 12.15 11.69
CA VAL A 94 1.08 11.01 12.26
C VAL A 94 2.53 11.03 11.78
N GLY A 95 2.78 11.32 10.49
CA GLY A 95 4.12 11.46 9.94
C GLY A 95 4.96 12.55 10.64
N ILE A 96 4.35 13.72 10.92
CA ILE A 96 5.03 14.80 11.66
C ILE A 96 5.36 14.37 13.09
N VAL A 97 4.43 13.70 13.77
CA VAL A 97 4.64 13.16 15.13
C VAL A 97 5.77 12.12 15.16
N TRP A 98 6.03 11.44 14.05
CA TRP A 98 7.07 10.41 13.95
C TRP A 98 8.49 10.95 13.69
N ILE A 99 8.65 12.22 13.30
CA ILE A 99 9.96 12.83 12.99
C ILE A 99 11.01 12.66 14.12
N PRO A 100 10.69 12.86 15.41
CA PRO A 100 11.67 12.69 16.48
C PRO A 100 12.24 11.28 16.58
N VAL A 101 11.44 10.26 16.24
CA VAL A 101 11.89 8.86 16.21
C VAL A 101 12.94 8.68 15.13
N LEU A 102 12.75 9.27 13.95
CA LEU A 102 13.71 9.22 12.84
C LEU A 102 15.02 9.95 13.15
N GLN A 103 15.01 10.97 14.02
CA GLN A 103 16.24 11.65 14.42
C GLN A 103 17.12 10.77 15.32
N SER A 104 16.54 9.79 16.00
CA SER A 104 17.28 8.85 16.84
C SER A 104 18.00 7.74 16.08
N VAL A 105 17.66 7.52 14.80
CA VAL A 105 18.27 6.46 13.98
C VAL A 105 19.57 6.93 13.35
N THR A 106 20.56 6.04 13.23
CA THR A 106 21.89 6.40 12.71
C THR A 106 22.01 6.35 11.19
N ASN A 107 21.18 5.55 10.53
CA ASN A 107 21.15 5.43 9.08
C ASN A 107 19.70 5.15 8.66
N LEU A 108 19.12 6.07 7.90
CA LEU A 108 17.72 5.99 7.53
C LEU A 108 17.40 4.80 6.61
N VAL A 109 18.31 4.43 5.70
CA VAL A 109 18.12 3.32 4.76
C VAL A 109 18.09 1.98 5.49
N ASN A 110 18.99 1.77 6.45
CA ASN A 110 18.99 0.54 7.26
C ASN A 110 17.72 0.45 8.10
N TYR A 111 17.22 1.57 8.63
CA TYR A 111 15.96 1.61 9.37
C TYR A 111 14.76 1.25 8.48
N THR A 112 14.61 1.89 7.32
CA THR A 112 13.49 1.62 6.41
C THR A 112 13.53 0.18 5.89
N GLN A 113 14.71 -0.30 5.47
CA GLN A 113 14.86 -1.67 5.00
C GLN A 113 14.64 -2.70 6.12
N GLY A 114 15.03 -2.39 7.35
CA GLY A 114 14.73 -3.21 8.53
C GLY A 114 13.23 -3.37 8.73
N VAL A 115 12.48 -2.25 8.77
CA VAL A 115 11.01 -2.26 8.90
C VAL A 115 10.35 -3.06 7.76
N THR A 116 10.77 -2.84 6.51
CA THR A 116 10.28 -3.59 5.36
C THR A 116 10.57 -5.09 5.49
N SER A 117 11.74 -5.46 6.03
CA SER A 117 12.14 -6.86 6.23
C SER A 117 11.30 -7.58 7.30
N PHE A 118 10.57 -6.86 8.16
CA PHE A 118 9.66 -7.44 9.14
C PHE A 118 8.22 -7.57 8.63
N LEU A 119 7.80 -6.68 7.72
CA LEU A 119 6.41 -6.62 7.24
C LEU A 119 6.19 -7.29 5.88
N ALA A 120 7.15 -7.19 4.96
CA ALA A 120 7.01 -7.72 3.60
C ALA A 120 7.03 -9.26 3.53
N PRO A 121 7.91 -10.00 4.25
CA PRO A 121 8.00 -11.45 4.08
C PRO A 121 6.72 -12.23 4.41
N PRO A 122 5.96 -11.90 5.49
CA PRO A 122 4.68 -12.55 5.75
C PRO A 122 3.67 -12.39 4.60
N ILE A 123 3.58 -11.19 4.03
CA ILE A 123 2.68 -10.90 2.90
C ILE A 123 3.11 -11.72 1.68
N CYS A 124 4.41 -11.67 1.34
CA CYS A 124 4.95 -12.45 0.23
C CYS A 124 4.72 -13.96 0.42
N ALA A 125 4.90 -14.50 1.62
CA ALA A 125 4.70 -15.92 1.92
C ALA A 125 3.26 -16.37 1.61
N VAL A 126 2.27 -15.60 2.06
CA VAL A 126 0.87 -15.93 1.81
C VAL A 126 0.50 -15.76 0.33
N TYR A 127 0.98 -14.72 -0.35
CA TYR A 127 0.74 -14.56 -1.79
C TYR A 127 1.32 -15.70 -2.62
N VAL A 128 2.58 -16.09 -2.34
CA VAL A 128 3.23 -17.22 -3.03
C VAL A 128 2.44 -18.52 -2.79
N LEU A 129 2.03 -18.78 -1.55
CA LEU A 129 1.21 -19.96 -1.25
C LEU A 129 -0.16 -19.92 -1.93
N ALA A 130 -0.85 -18.78 -1.91
CA ALA A 130 -2.17 -18.62 -2.53
C ALA A 130 -2.13 -18.87 -4.04
N ILE A 131 -1.05 -18.46 -4.73
CA ILE A 131 -0.89 -18.64 -6.18
C ILE A 131 -0.52 -20.10 -6.52
N PHE A 132 0.44 -20.69 -5.80
CA PHE A 132 1.03 -21.98 -6.19
C PHE A 132 0.40 -23.19 -5.50
N TRP A 133 -0.34 -23.01 -4.40
CA TRP A 133 -0.90 -24.10 -3.60
C TRP A 133 -2.40 -23.92 -3.36
N LYS A 134 -3.20 -24.74 -4.08
CA LYS A 134 -4.67 -24.70 -4.05
C LYS A 134 -5.30 -24.88 -2.66
N ARG A 135 -4.57 -25.51 -1.74
CA ARG A 135 -5.07 -25.82 -0.39
C ARG A 135 -4.92 -24.66 0.59
N THR A 136 -4.44 -23.49 0.13
CA THR A 136 -4.36 -22.29 0.98
C THR A 136 -5.76 -21.77 1.30
N ASN A 137 -6.17 -21.86 2.55
CA ASN A 137 -7.50 -21.44 3.00
C ASN A 137 -7.48 -20.05 3.66
N GLU A 138 -8.63 -19.37 3.74
CA GLU A 138 -8.76 -18.04 4.37
C GLU A 138 -8.22 -18.03 5.81
N LYS A 139 -8.60 -19.00 6.64
CA LYS A 139 -8.12 -19.12 8.03
C LYS A 139 -6.61 -19.32 8.11
N GLY A 140 -6.04 -20.10 7.18
CA GLY A 140 -4.60 -20.35 7.10
C GLY A 140 -3.84 -19.08 6.75
N ALA A 141 -4.31 -18.35 5.72
CA ALA A 141 -3.75 -17.07 5.32
C ALA A 141 -3.84 -16.03 6.44
N PHE A 142 -5.01 -15.89 7.07
CA PHE A 142 -5.23 -14.93 8.16
C PHE A 142 -4.31 -15.19 9.35
N TRP A 143 -4.32 -16.41 9.90
CA TRP A 143 -3.49 -16.74 11.05
C TRP A 143 -2.00 -16.77 10.73
N GLY A 144 -1.62 -17.18 9.51
CA GLY A 144 -0.24 -17.09 9.03
C GLY A 144 0.28 -15.65 9.01
N LEU A 145 -0.51 -14.72 8.46
CA LEU A 145 -0.20 -13.27 8.50
C LEU A 145 -0.15 -12.73 9.93
N MET A 146 -1.09 -13.12 10.80
CA MET A 146 -1.08 -12.67 12.20
C MET A 146 0.16 -13.16 12.95
N ILE A 147 0.56 -14.42 12.78
CA ILE A 147 1.80 -14.94 13.37
C ILE A 147 3.01 -14.17 12.84
N GLY A 148 3.09 -13.95 11.53
CA GLY A 148 4.16 -13.16 10.91
C GLY A 148 4.23 -11.74 11.45
N LEU A 149 3.07 -11.08 11.58
CA LEU A 149 2.96 -9.73 12.14
C LEU A 149 3.39 -9.69 13.61
N CYS A 150 2.92 -10.63 14.45
CA CYS A 150 3.31 -10.70 15.85
C CYS A 150 4.82 -10.90 16.01
N VAL A 151 5.40 -11.85 15.29
CA VAL A 151 6.86 -12.12 15.35
C VAL A 151 7.66 -10.93 14.84
N GLY A 152 7.21 -10.28 13.75
CA GLY A 152 7.82 -9.07 13.22
C GLY A 152 7.77 -7.89 14.20
N LEU A 153 6.62 -7.65 14.83
CA LEU A 153 6.43 -6.58 15.81
C LEU A 153 7.26 -6.82 17.09
N ILE A 154 7.34 -8.07 17.57
CA ILE A 154 8.21 -8.43 18.70
C ILE A 154 9.66 -8.10 18.35
N ARG A 155 10.13 -8.46 17.15
CA ARG A 155 11.50 -8.16 16.72
C ARG A 155 11.75 -6.65 16.56
N PHE A 156 10.78 -5.92 16.01
CA PHE A 156 10.85 -4.47 15.86
C PHE A 156 10.92 -3.76 17.22
N GLY A 157 10.05 -4.15 18.17
CA GLY A 157 10.08 -3.63 19.54
C GLY A 157 11.40 -3.93 20.23
N TRP A 158 11.97 -5.11 20.00
CA TRP A 158 13.28 -5.48 20.53
C TRP A 158 14.41 -4.64 19.92
N GLU A 159 14.40 -4.39 18.61
CA GLU A 159 15.43 -3.57 17.96
C GLU A 159 15.39 -2.12 18.44
N TYR A 160 14.18 -1.60 18.64
CA TYR A 160 13.98 -0.25 19.14
C TYR A 160 14.37 -0.11 20.62
N SER A 161 14.05 -1.11 21.45
CA SER A 161 14.34 -1.06 22.89
C SER A 161 15.83 -1.16 23.21
N TYR A 162 16.65 -1.73 22.33
CA TYR A 162 18.08 -1.91 22.57
C TYR A 162 18.91 -1.11 21.55
N LYS A 163 19.52 -0.02 22.02
CA LYS A 163 20.33 0.87 21.17
C LYS A 163 21.38 0.10 20.36
N ASN A 164 21.47 0.43 19.07
CA ASN A 164 22.54 -0.05 18.20
C ASN A 164 23.79 0.79 18.47
N TYR A 165 24.84 0.17 18.97
CA TYR A 165 26.15 0.80 19.14
C TYR A 165 26.93 0.69 17.82
N PRO A 166 27.72 1.72 17.46
CA PRO A 166 28.61 1.63 16.31
C PRO A 166 29.63 0.49 16.49
N CYS A 167 30.06 -0.09 15.37
CA CYS A 167 31.01 -1.20 15.36
C CYS A 167 32.32 -0.80 16.07
N GLY A 168 32.66 -1.48 17.17
CA GLY A 168 33.94 -1.29 17.88
C GLY A 168 33.81 -1.01 19.39
N GLU A 169 32.67 -0.58 19.89
CA GLU A 169 32.45 -0.42 21.34
C GLU A 169 31.80 -1.69 21.92
N GLN A 170 32.63 -2.62 22.39
CA GLN A 170 32.22 -3.83 23.10
C GLN A 170 31.69 -3.57 24.54
N TYR A 171 30.98 -2.47 24.78
CA TYR A 171 30.48 -2.19 26.12
C TYR A 171 29.12 -2.86 26.37
N LYS A 172 29.21 -4.09 26.89
CA LYS A 172 28.13 -4.90 27.48
C LYS A 172 26.88 -5.03 26.59
N ASP A 173 26.91 -6.05 25.74
CA ASP A 173 25.73 -6.62 25.12
C ASP A 173 24.69 -7.02 26.17
N GLN A 174 23.79 -6.09 26.50
CA GLN A 174 22.53 -6.40 27.19
C GLN A 174 21.50 -6.97 26.19
N LYS A 175 21.88 -7.14 24.92
CA LYS A 175 21.08 -7.77 23.88
C LYS A 175 21.19 -9.29 23.99
N PRO A 176 20.08 -10.04 23.94
CA PRO A 176 20.13 -11.49 23.84
C PRO A 176 20.94 -11.90 22.60
N ASP A 177 21.73 -12.97 22.72
CA ASP A 177 22.61 -13.49 21.67
C ASP A 177 21.91 -13.72 20.32
N ILE A 178 20.63 -14.10 20.35
CA ILE A 178 19.80 -14.37 19.17
C ILE A 178 19.62 -13.11 18.30
N ILE A 179 19.67 -11.92 18.91
CA ILE A 179 19.35 -10.64 18.27
C ILE A 179 20.62 -9.93 17.79
N SER A 180 21.70 -10.07 18.53
CA SER A 180 22.99 -9.46 18.17
C SER A 180 23.63 -10.16 16.95
N LYS A 181 23.39 -11.47 16.78
CA LYS A 181 24.07 -12.28 15.76
C LYS A 181 23.32 -12.38 14.42
N ILE A 182 22.01 -12.08 14.38
CA ILE A 182 21.20 -12.24 13.17
C ILE A 182 20.89 -10.88 12.54
N HIS A 183 21.46 -10.65 11.37
CA HIS A 183 21.17 -9.47 10.55
C HIS A 183 19.69 -9.45 10.11
N TYR A 184 19.10 -8.26 9.99
CA TYR A 184 17.66 -8.10 9.70
C TYR A 184 17.23 -8.83 8.41
N LEU A 185 18.12 -8.92 7.41
CA LEU A 185 17.83 -9.60 6.15
C LEU A 185 17.69 -11.12 6.31
N HIS A 186 18.55 -11.75 7.11
CA HIS A 186 18.45 -13.17 7.42
C HIS A 186 17.21 -13.49 8.26
N PHE A 187 16.84 -12.59 9.16
CA PHE A 187 15.61 -12.70 9.91
C PHE A 187 14.37 -12.64 9.00
N GLY A 188 14.38 -11.80 7.96
CA GLY A 188 13.30 -11.75 6.96
C GLY A 188 13.07 -13.09 6.25
N ILE A 189 14.15 -13.80 5.89
CA ILE A 189 14.06 -15.15 5.30
C ILE A 189 13.49 -16.15 6.30
N LEU A 190 13.96 -16.11 7.54
CA LEU A 190 13.45 -16.99 8.61
C LEU A 190 11.96 -16.74 8.88
N LEU A 191 11.54 -15.47 8.89
CA LEU A 191 10.14 -15.07 9.06
C LEU A 191 9.28 -15.57 7.90
N PHE A 192 9.76 -15.47 6.66
CA PHE A 192 9.08 -16.06 5.50
C PHE A 192 8.82 -17.55 5.69
N VAL A 193 9.83 -18.32 6.09
CA VAL A 193 9.71 -19.77 6.30
C VAL A 193 8.73 -20.09 7.44
N ILE A 194 8.77 -19.34 8.54
CA ILE A 194 7.83 -19.50 9.66
C ILE A 194 6.38 -19.27 9.18
N VAL A 195 6.14 -18.21 8.42
CA VAL A 195 4.79 -17.89 7.93
C VAL A 195 4.31 -18.93 6.93
N VAL A 196 5.18 -19.43 6.04
CA VAL A 196 4.85 -20.54 5.14
C VAL A 196 4.46 -21.78 5.95
N ALA A 197 5.28 -22.19 6.92
CA ALA A 197 5.01 -23.36 7.75
C ALA A 197 3.69 -23.22 8.54
N ALA A 198 3.44 -22.06 9.15
CA ALA A 198 2.23 -21.77 9.90
C ALA A 198 0.98 -21.79 8.99
N THR A 199 1.05 -21.12 7.83
CA THR A 199 -0.04 -21.09 6.85
C THR A 199 -0.37 -22.49 6.35
N VAL A 200 0.65 -23.30 6.04
CA VAL A 200 0.50 -24.68 5.60
C VAL A 200 -0.14 -25.53 6.69
N ALA A 201 0.38 -25.49 7.93
CA ALA A 201 -0.15 -26.28 9.03
C ALA A 201 -1.63 -25.95 9.30
N ILE A 202 -1.99 -24.67 9.40
CA ILE A 202 -3.36 -24.24 9.69
C ILE A 202 -4.30 -24.55 8.52
N SER A 203 -3.82 -24.40 7.28
CA SER A 203 -4.61 -24.75 6.09
C SER A 203 -4.87 -26.27 6.00
N LEU A 204 -3.92 -27.11 6.40
CA LEU A 204 -4.11 -28.56 6.46
C LEU A 204 -5.09 -28.99 7.57
N LEU A 205 -5.10 -28.28 8.70
CA LEU A 205 -5.99 -28.54 9.84
C LEU A 205 -7.40 -27.98 9.66
N THR A 206 -7.60 -27.09 8.69
CA THR A 206 -8.90 -26.47 8.39
C THR A 206 -9.59 -27.18 7.21
N ALA A 207 -10.91 -27.09 7.12
CA ALA A 207 -11.68 -27.56 5.96
C ALA A 207 -11.13 -26.94 4.65
N PRO A 208 -10.94 -27.74 3.59
CA PRO A 208 -10.50 -27.25 2.29
C PRO A 208 -11.59 -26.39 1.62
N ILE A 209 -11.18 -25.43 0.79
CA ILE A 209 -12.07 -24.69 -0.10
C ILE A 209 -12.45 -25.58 -1.29
N ASP A 210 -13.71 -25.52 -1.71
CA ASP A 210 -14.19 -26.25 -2.89
C ASP A 210 -13.59 -25.69 -4.18
N ASP A 211 -13.16 -26.59 -5.08
CA ASP A 211 -12.45 -26.25 -6.32
C ASP A 211 -13.19 -25.24 -7.21
N VAL A 212 -14.53 -25.21 -7.15
CA VAL A 212 -15.40 -24.30 -7.92
C VAL A 212 -15.06 -22.83 -7.69
N HIS A 213 -14.57 -22.48 -6.50
CA HIS A 213 -14.23 -21.11 -6.13
C HIS A 213 -12.79 -20.72 -6.52
N LEU A 214 -11.95 -21.72 -6.79
CA LEU A 214 -10.50 -21.57 -7.03
C LEU A 214 -10.12 -21.56 -8.53
N GLU A 215 -11.07 -21.89 -9.40
CA GLU A 215 -10.87 -21.90 -10.86
C GLU A 215 -10.32 -20.54 -11.33
N ARG A 216 -9.27 -20.57 -12.17
CA ARG A 216 -8.54 -19.40 -12.69
C ARG A 216 -7.84 -18.49 -11.66
N LEU A 217 -7.84 -18.80 -10.36
CA LEU A 217 -7.09 -18.04 -9.35
C LEU A 217 -5.68 -18.57 -9.09
N THR A 218 -5.51 -19.89 -9.20
CA THR A 218 -4.22 -20.54 -8.94
C THR A 218 -3.43 -20.71 -10.23
N TYR A 219 -2.09 -20.80 -10.12
CA TYR A 219 -1.22 -20.99 -11.27
C TYR A 219 -1.59 -22.22 -12.09
N TRP A 220 -2.06 -23.29 -11.42
CA TRP A 220 -2.44 -24.55 -12.05
C TRP A 220 -3.77 -24.47 -12.80
N ASP A 221 -4.72 -23.65 -12.35
CA ASP A 221 -6.07 -23.53 -12.94
C ASP A 221 -6.23 -22.35 -13.90
N ARG A 222 -5.15 -21.64 -14.23
CA ARG A 222 -5.18 -20.42 -15.05
C ARG A 222 -5.83 -20.59 -16.44
N PHE A 223 -5.82 -21.80 -17.00
CA PHE A 223 -6.41 -22.11 -18.31
C PHE A 223 -7.71 -22.91 -18.23
N SER A 224 -8.27 -23.07 -17.03
CA SER A 224 -9.53 -23.78 -16.86
C SER A 224 -10.69 -23.00 -17.50
N THR A 225 -11.52 -23.72 -18.26
CA THR A 225 -12.72 -23.16 -18.93
C THR A 225 -13.97 -23.31 -18.07
N LYS A 226 -13.86 -23.86 -16.86
CA LYS A 226 -14.99 -24.07 -15.96
C LYS A 226 -15.49 -22.73 -15.41
N GLN A 227 -16.80 -22.66 -15.16
CA GLN A 227 -17.42 -21.49 -14.54
C GLN A 227 -17.00 -21.41 -13.07
N ARG A 228 -16.45 -20.25 -12.69
CA ARG A 228 -16.09 -19.91 -11.31
C ARG A 228 -17.31 -19.26 -10.64
N ILE A 229 -17.54 -19.58 -9.38
CA ILE A 229 -18.51 -18.89 -8.53
C ILE A 229 -17.69 -18.19 -7.43
N ASP A 230 -17.91 -16.88 -7.27
CA ASP A 230 -17.14 -16.09 -6.32
C ASP A 230 -17.77 -16.19 -4.92
N ILE A 231 -16.94 -16.49 -3.90
CA ILE A 231 -17.42 -16.67 -2.51
C ILE A 231 -18.19 -15.44 -2.01
N SER A 232 -17.78 -14.24 -2.45
CA SER A 232 -18.45 -12.97 -2.13
C SER A 232 -19.88 -12.89 -2.65
N GLU A 233 -20.18 -13.51 -3.80
CA GLU A 233 -21.53 -13.52 -4.38
C GLU A 233 -22.45 -14.43 -3.54
N VAL A 234 -21.94 -15.59 -3.12
CA VAL A 234 -22.68 -16.53 -2.25
C VAL A 234 -22.98 -15.92 -0.88
N GLU A 235 -22.01 -15.21 -0.28
CA GLU A 235 -22.21 -14.49 0.98
C GLU A 235 -23.18 -13.29 0.89
N GLU A 236 -23.43 -12.77 -0.31
CA GLU A 236 -24.43 -11.73 -0.56
C GLU A 236 -25.83 -12.32 -0.72
N GLU A 237 -25.96 -13.49 -1.36
CA GLU A 237 -27.23 -14.21 -1.54
C GLU A 237 -27.78 -14.83 -0.25
N GLU A 238 -26.93 -15.30 0.67
CA GLU A 238 -27.37 -15.90 1.95
C GLU A 238 -27.92 -14.88 2.97
N LYS A 239 -27.70 -13.58 2.76
CA LYS A 239 -28.33 -12.55 3.60
C LYS A 239 -29.84 -12.54 3.28
N PRO A 240 -30.74 -12.58 4.28
CA PRO A 240 -32.17 -12.71 4.02
C PRO A 240 -32.63 -11.62 3.04
N VAL A 241 -33.31 -12.10 1.98
CA VAL A 241 -33.89 -11.33 0.88
C VAL A 241 -34.91 -10.34 1.43
N ALA A 242 -34.41 -9.22 1.92
CA ALA A 242 -35.17 -7.99 2.12
C ALA A 242 -34.61 -6.87 1.23
N LYS A 243 -33.70 -7.17 0.28
CA LYS A 243 -32.93 -6.16 -0.44
C LYS A 243 -32.94 -6.20 -1.97
N SER A 244 -33.40 -7.26 -2.62
CA SER A 244 -33.35 -7.31 -4.10
C SER A 244 -34.56 -6.68 -4.81
N VAL A 245 -35.60 -6.24 -4.09
CA VAL A 245 -36.68 -5.39 -4.64
C VAL A 245 -36.51 -3.94 -4.19
N GLU A 246 -35.85 -3.71 -3.04
CA GLU A 246 -35.47 -2.36 -2.60
C GLU A 246 -34.38 -1.73 -3.47
N ASP A 247 -33.54 -2.48 -4.19
CA ASP A 247 -32.48 -1.87 -5.01
C ASP A 247 -33.00 -1.19 -6.30
N CYS A 248 -34.14 -1.63 -6.85
CA CYS A 248 -34.82 -0.91 -7.95
C CYS A 248 -35.69 0.25 -7.44
N GLU A 249 -36.34 0.10 -6.27
CA GLU A 249 -37.11 1.19 -5.66
C GLU A 249 -36.21 2.25 -5.01
N ALA A 250 -35.02 1.89 -4.51
CA ALA A 250 -34.04 2.82 -3.94
C ALA A 250 -33.20 3.52 -5.01
N TYR A 251 -33.13 3.02 -6.25
CA TYR A 251 -32.61 3.81 -7.38
C TYR A 251 -33.62 4.89 -7.80
N GLN A 252 -34.92 4.54 -7.80
CA GLN A 252 -36.01 5.49 -8.02
C GLN A 252 -36.12 6.53 -6.88
N ASP A 253 -35.90 6.12 -5.62
CA ASP A 253 -35.96 6.97 -4.42
C ASP A 253 -34.64 7.75 -4.17
N ARG A 254 -33.50 7.31 -4.73
CA ARG A 254 -32.27 8.13 -4.83
C ARG A 254 -32.43 9.30 -5.78
N GLY A 255 -33.23 9.13 -6.85
CA GLY A 255 -33.71 10.24 -7.65
C GLY A 255 -34.44 11.26 -6.79
N ILE A 256 -35.29 10.80 -5.86
CA ILE A 256 -36.04 11.67 -4.94
C ILE A 256 -35.13 12.31 -3.88
N TYR A 257 -34.06 11.68 -3.39
CA TYR A 257 -33.10 12.32 -2.48
C TYR A 257 -32.19 13.33 -3.16
N TYR A 258 -31.73 13.07 -4.39
CA TYR A 258 -31.00 14.05 -5.20
C TYR A 258 -31.92 15.19 -5.65
N ILE A 259 -33.17 14.90 -6.04
CA ILE A 259 -34.19 15.90 -6.35
C ILE A 259 -34.57 16.69 -5.09
N ARG A 260 -34.64 16.08 -3.91
CA ARG A 260 -34.96 16.79 -2.67
C ARG A 260 -33.77 17.60 -2.15
N PHE A 261 -32.53 17.17 -2.40
CA PHE A 261 -31.33 17.98 -2.18
C PHE A 261 -31.20 19.12 -3.22
N SER A 262 -31.52 18.87 -4.49
CA SER A 262 -31.52 19.91 -5.55
C SER A 262 -32.71 20.86 -5.45
N MET A 263 -33.84 20.42 -4.89
CA MET A 263 -35.02 21.24 -4.58
C MET A 263 -34.80 22.04 -3.28
N PHE A 264 -33.97 21.55 -2.35
CA PHE A 264 -33.49 22.33 -1.20
C PHE A 264 -32.33 23.28 -1.55
N LEU A 265 -31.60 23.00 -2.63
CA LEU A 265 -30.60 23.87 -3.26
C LEU A 265 -31.17 24.70 -4.43
N GLY A 266 -32.50 24.73 -4.56
CA GLY A 266 -33.23 25.71 -5.35
C GLY A 266 -33.63 26.89 -4.48
N SER A 267 -32.66 27.53 -3.82
CA SER A 267 -32.85 28.85 -3.23
C SER A 267 -31.52 29.57 -3.11
N ASP A 268 -31.54 30.81 -3.58
CA ASP A 268 -30.43 31.71 -3.78
C ASP A 268 -29.47 31.85 -2.58
N THR A 269 -28.18 32.05 -2.90
CA THR A 269 -27.07 32.46 -2.01
C THR A 269 -26.35 31.39 -1.17
N LEU A 270 -25.67 30.44 -1.81
CA LEU A 270 -24.58 29.72 -1.12
C LEU A 270 -23.39 30.68 -0.91
N SER A 271 -22.97 30.86 0.36
CA SER A 271 -21.85 31.74 0.71
C SER A 271 -20.52 31.27 0.09
N TRP A 272 -19.68 32.22 -0.34
CA TRP A 272 -18.45 31.97 -1.09
C TRP A 272 -17.50 30.94 -0.45
N TYR A 273 -17.48 30.84 0.88
CA TYR A 273 -16.66 29.86 1.60
C TYR A 273 -17.14 28.42 1.42
N LYS A 274 -18.46 28.21 1.26
CA LYS A 274 -19.03 26.87 0.99
C LYS A 274 -18.75 26.45 -0.45
N THR A 275 -18.84 27.38 -1.39
CA THR A 275 -18.47 27.15 -2.80
C THR A 275 -16.97 26.86 -2.93
N ALA A 276 -16.13 27.63 -2.23
CA ALA A 276 -14.69 27.37 -2.17
C ALA A 276 -14.39 26.00 -1.53
N PHE A 277 -15.11 25.62 -0.47
CA PHE A 277 -14.98 24.31 0.15
C PHE A 277 -15.43 23.17 -0.79
N GLN A 278 -16.55 23.33 -1.50
CA GLN A 278 -17.04 22.37 -2.48
C GLN A 278 -16.09 22.22 -3.68
N TRP A 279 -15.48 23.32 -4.11
CA TRP A 279 -14.47 23.33 -5.17
C TRP A 279 -13.17 22.65 -4.73
N ILE A 280 -12.67 22.97 -3.52
CA ILE A 280 -11.53 22.28 -2.91
C ILE A 280 -11.84 20.80 -2.77
N CYS A 281 -13.04 20.44 -2.31
CA CYS A 281 -13.48 19.07 -2.13
C CYS A 281 -13.80 18.33 -3.44
N GLY A 282 -13.91 19.01 -4.58
CA GLY A 282 -14.13 18.38 -5.89
C GLY A 282 -15.52 17.77 -6.11
N ILE A 283 -16.51 18.15 -5.28
CA ILE A 283 -17.87 17.58 -5.29
C ILE A 283 -18.62 17.91 -6.60
N GLU A 284 -18.24 19.02 -7.26
CA GLU A 284 -18.90 19.53 -8.47
C GLU A 284 -18.72 18.63 -9.71
N LYS A 285 -17.64 17.84 -9.78
CA LYS A 285 -17.37 16.95 -10.93
C LYS A 285 -18.29 15.72 -10.97
N MET A 286 -18.72 15.23 -9.81
CA MET A 286 -19.44 13.95 -9.71
C MET A 286 -20.89 14.05 -10.19
N SER A 287 -21.52 15.21 -10.03
CA SER A 287 -22.88 15.48 -10.53
C SER A 287 -22.97 15.37 -12.06
N LYS A 288 -21.86 15.63 -12.78
CA LYS A 288 -21.82 15.53 -14.25
C LYS A 288 -21.58 14.11 -14.78
N GLU A 289 -20.98 13.23 -13.99
CA GLU A 289 -20.50 11.91 -14.45
C GLU A 289 -21.56 10.80 -14.28
N HIS A 290 -22.60 11.03 -13.47
CA HIS A 290 -23.66 10.03 -13.20
C HIS A 290 -24.73 9.91 -14.29
N HIS A 291 -24.45 10.40 -15.50
CA HIS A 291 -25.33 10.30 -16.68
C HIS A 291 -24.94 9.15 -17.63
N MET A 292 -24.37 8.06 -17.11
CA MET A 292 -24.24 6.81 -17.89
C MET A 292 -25.33 5.84 -17.47
N THR A 293 -25.97 5.20 -18.44
CA THR A 293 -26.99 4.19 -18.19
C THR A 293 -26.37 2.93 -17.58
N ASP A 294 -27.11 2.20 -16.73
CA ASP A 294 -26.61 0.97 -16.09
C ASP A 294 -26.11 -0.07 -17.10
N ALA A 295 -26.64 -0.05 -18.33
CA ALA A 295 -26.19 -0.88 -19.43
C ALA A 295 -24.80 -0.48 -19.96
N GLU A 296 -24.50 0.82 -20.03
CA GLU A 296 -23.17 1.32 -20.42
C GLU A 296 -22.13 1.01 -19.35
N MET A 297 -22.48 1.13 -18.06
CA MET A 297 -21.62 0.74 -16.94
C MET A 297 -21.24 -0.74 -17.00
N ARG A 298 -22.22 -1.64 -17.21
CA ARG A 298 -21.94 -3.09 -17.35
C ARG A 298 -21.10 -3.40 -18.58
N ALA A 299 -21.35 -2.74 -19.72
CA ALA A 299 -20.54 -2.93 -20.93
C ALA A 299 -19.08 -2.47 -20.74
N ILE A 300 -18.87 -1.39 -19.97
CA ILE A 300 -17.54 -0.92 -19.59
C ILE A 300 -16.87 -1.93 -18.66
N GLU A 301 -17.58 -2.44 -17.65
CA GLU A 301 -17.08 -3.44 -16.71
C GLU A 301 -16.74 -4.77 -17.39
N GLU A 302 -17.57 -5.26 -18.30
CA GLU A 302 -17.29 -6.41 -19.17
C GLU A 302 -16.04 -6.16 -20.03
N LYS A 303 -15.88 -4.94 -20.55
CA LYS A 303 -14.69 -4.57 -21.33
C LYS A 303 -13.43 -4.53 -20.46
N HIS A 304 -13.52 -4.11 -19.20
CA HIS A 304 -12.39 -4.09 -18.27
C HIS A 304 -12.04 -5.48 -17.70
N THR A 305 -13.03 -6.37 -17.57
CA THR A 305 -12.85 -7.74 -17.08
C THR A 305 -12.53 -8.75 -18.19
N SER A 306 -12.71 -8.37 -19.46
CA SER A 306 -12.32 -9.17 -20.62
C SER A 306 -10.81 -9.40 -20.68
N ILE A 307 -10.42 -10.68 -20.67
CA ILE A 307 -9.02 -11.13 -20.80
C ILE A 307 -8.54 -11.07 -22.27
N TYR A 308 -9.45 -10.80 -23.22
CA TYR A 308 -9.12 -10.79 -24.63
C TYR A 308 -8.36 -9.52 -25.03
N GLU A 309 -7.04 -9.65 -25.13
CA GLU A 309 -6.18 -8.60 -25.62
C GLU A 309 -6.15 -8.57 -27.14
N SER A 310 -6.21 -7.36 -27.72
CA SER A 310 -6.02 -7.18 -29.17
C SER A 310 -4.63 -7.63 -29.60
N MET A 311 -4.50 -8.18 -30.80
CA MET A 311 -3.22 -8.72 -31.31
C MET A 311 -2.11 -7.65 -31.30
N THR A 312 -2.44 -6.41 -31.64
CA THR A 312 -1.51 -5.26 -31.58
C THR A 312 -1.15 -4.87 -30.15
N GLY A 313 -2.12 -4.86 -29.23
CA GLY A 313 -1.88 -4.60 -27.80
C GLY A 313 -0.86 -5.57 -27.22
N ARG A 314 -1.03 -6.86 -27.49
CA ARG A 314 -0.11 -7.91 -27.04
C ARG A 314 1.32 -7.71 -27.55
N TRP A 315 1.49 -7.33 -28.81
CA TRP A 315 2.83 -7.05 -29.37
C TRP A 315 3.48 -5.83 -28.71
N VAL A 316 2.74 -4.74 -28.54
CA VAL A 316 3.23 -3.53 -27.88
C VAL A 316 3.63 -3.82 -26.43
N LEU A 317 2.78 -4.56 -25.70
CA LEU A 317 3.01 -4.90 -24.31
C LEU A 317 4.25 -5.80 -24.14
N ASN A 318 4.40 -6.81 -25.00
CA ASN A 318 5.58 -7.68 -24.99
C ASN A 318 6.87 -6.92 -25.32
N ILE A 319 6.86 -6.03 -26.31
CA ILE A 319 8.04 -5.21 -26.66
C ILE A 319 8.44 -4.31 -25.49
N ASN A 320 7.47 -3.60 -24.90
CA ASN A 320 7.72 -2.76 -23.73
C ASN A 320 8.22 -3.57 -22.54
N ALA A 321 7.67 -4.76 -22.30
CA ALA A 321 8.14 -5.66 -21.25
C ALA A 321 9.59 -6.08 -21.46
N ILE A 322 9.96 -6.49 -22.68
CA ILE A 322 11.35 -6.84 -23.03
C ILE A 322 12.28 -5.65 -22.80
N LEU A 323 11.91 -4.46 -23.27
CA LEU A 323 12.70 -3.24 -23.10
C LEU A 323 12.87 -2.89 -21.62
N LEU A 324 11.80 -2.95 -20.82
CA LEU A 324 11.87 -2.69 -19.38
C LEU A 324 12.76 -3.70 -18.66
N VAL A 325 12.60 -5.00 -18.94
CA VAL A 325 13.39 -6.06 -18.31
C VAL A 325 14.87 -5.94 -18.67
N THR A 326 15.18 -5.64 -19.94
CA THR A 326 16.57 -5.45 -20.40
C THR A 326 17.23 -4.24 -19.77
N VAL A 327 16.54 -3.09 -19.74
CA VAL A 327 17.05 -1.87 -19.09
C VAL A 327 17.22 -2.10 -17.59
N ALA A 328 16.24 -2.69 -16.91
CA ALA A 328 16.33 -2.98 -15.48
C ALA A 328 17.50 -3.93 -15.16
N SER A 329 17.66 -5.00 -15.94
CA SER A 329 18.75 -5.96 -15.76
C SER A 329 20.12 -5.30 -16.00
N PHE A 330 20.23 -4.42 -17.00
CA PHE A 330 21.44 -3.66 -17.26
C PHE A 330 21.79 -2.71 -16.11
N VAL A 331 20.80 -1.93 -15.63
CA VAL A 331 21.01 -1.00 -14.50
C VAL A 331 21.40 -1.77 -13.24
N ILE A 332 20.71 -2.85 -12.92
CA ILE A 332 21.05 -3.69 -11.76
C ILE A 332 22.45 -4.28 -11.94
N GLY A 333 22.76 -4.89 -13.09
CA GLY A 333 24.06 -5.52 -13.31
C GLY A 333 25.23 -4.53 -13.40
N PHE A 334 24.99 -3.28 -13.79
CA PHE A 334 26.02 -2.24 -13.86
C PHE A 334 26.29 -1.58 -12.51
N PHE A 335 25.27 -1.47 -11.65
CA PHE A 335 25.37 -0.79 -10.34
C PHE A 335 25.41 -1.72 -9.12
N ALA A 336 25.21 -3.04 -9.29
CA ALA A 336 25.39 -4.05 -8.24
C ALA A 336 26.86 -4.43 -8.06
#